data_AF-A0A355EQA7-F1
#
_entry.id   AF-A0A355EQA7-F1
#
_cell.length_a   1.000
_cell.length_b   1.000
_cell.length_c   1.000
_cell.angle_alpha   90.00
_cell.angle_beta   90.00
_cell.angle_gamma   90.00
#
_symmetry.space_group_name_H-M   'P 1'
#
loop_
_entity.id
_entity.type
_entity.pdbx_description
1 polymer ?
#
loop_
_entity_poly.entity_id
_entity_poly.type
_entity_poly.pdbx_seq_one_letter_code
_entity_poly.pdbx_strand_id
1 'polypeptide(L)'
;MRFLLRKVILPLFLVYICLGVATAIRNINVKNDEYAAVLLSDHAFWEYDYWASPCAFLGASIPWTHYFNSRNMKVKWIFRAKGRDFQKVLQDKDCQSLVLVGHGDSDCWQATDVEISVIEATAMMEGVPKKRGEWLQLTCGSQNTFFGKMGDRVMQDRKKVYTYPKPVNTYILVFDALSGFTYLKSLNL
;
A
#
# COMPACT_ATOMS: atom_id res chain seq x y z
N MET A 1 16.88 -15.60 28.43
CA MET A 1 15.97 -14.47 28.09
C MET A 1 16.63 -13.08 28.17
N ARG A 2 17.27 -12.69 29.29
CA ARG A 2 17.93 -11.35 29.42
C ARG A 2 19.05 -11.06 28.40
N PHE A 3 19.82 -12.09 28.01
CA PHE A 3 20.89 -11.95 27.01
C PHE A 3 20.32 -11.65 25.62
N LEU A 4 19.34 -12.44 25.15
CA LEU A 4 18.69 -12.27 23.86
C LEU A 4 18.05 -10.88 23.72
N LEU A 5 17.35 -10.43 24.77
CA LEU A 5 16.71 -9.11 24.80
C LEU A 5 17.72 -7.97 24.67
N ARG A 6 18.79 -7.99 25.47
CA ARG A 6 19.76 -6.88 25.54
C ARG A 6 20.78 -6.87 24.39
N LYS A 7 21.18 -8.04 23.90
CA LYS A 7 22.27 -8.17 22.92
C LYS A 7 21.79 -8.30 21.48
N VAL A 8 20.53 -8.67 21.27
CA VAL A 8 19.98 -8.90 19.92
C VAL A 8 18.76 -8.02 19.68
N ILE A 9 17.73 -8.12 20.51
CA ILE A 9 16.47 -7.41 20.27
C ILE A 9 16.64 -5.89 20.40
N LEU A 10 17.28 -5.42 21.47
CA LEU A 10 17.44 -3.98 21.71
C LEU A 10 18.29 -3.29 20.63
N PRO A 11 19.47 -3.81 20.22
CA PRO A 11 20.22 -3.23 19.11
C PRO A 11 19.44 -3.20 17.79
N LEU A 12 18.73 -4.29 17.45
CA LEU A 12 17.91 -4.34 16.23
C LEU A 12 16.78 -3.29 16.28
N PHE A 13 16.14 -3.13 17.43
CA PHE A 13 15.11 -2.12 17.62
C PHE A 13 15.66 -0.69 17.49
N LEU A 14 16.84 -0.41 18.04
CA LEU A 14 17.51 0.88 17.88
C LEU A 14 17.87 1.16 16.42
N VAL A 15 18.41 0.18 15.69
CA VAL A 15 18.68 0.30 14.25
C VAL A 15 17.38 0.61 13.50
N TYR A 16 16.29 -0.09 13.83
CA TYR A 16 14.99 0.12 13.21
C TYR A 16 14.45 1.53 13.47
N ILE A 17 14.53 2.05 14.70
CA ILE A 17 14.15 3.42 15.03
C ILE A 17 14.99 4.43 14.24
N CYS A 18 16.32 4.27 14.19
CA CYS A 18 17.20 5.17 13.45
C CYS A 18 16.84 5.23 11.96
N LEU A 19 16.55 4.07 11.35
CA LEU A 19 16.08 3.99 9.97
C LEU A 19 14.71 4.68 9.80
N GLY A 20 13.83 4.56 10.78
CA GLY A 20 12.52 5.22 10.80
C GLY A 20 12.65 6.72 10.82
N VAL A 21 13.49 7.26 11.71
CA VAL A 21 13.79 8.70 11.80
C VAL A 21 14.38 9.22 10.49
N ALA A 22 15.40 8.53 9.95
CA ALA A 22 16.01 8.92 8.68
C ALA A 22 14.98 8.92 7.52
N THR A 23 14.10 7.93 7.49
CA THR A 23 13.05 7.81 6.47
C THR A 23 11.98 8.89 6.63
N ALA A 24 11.59 9.23 7.85
CA ALA A 24 10.65 10.31 8.14
C ALA A 24 11.23 11.67 7.74
N ILE A 25 12.48 11.97 8.10
CA ILE A 25 13.20 13.19 7.70
C ILE A 25 13.25 13.26 6.17
N ARG A 26 13.60 12.15 5.51
CA ARG A 26 13.63 12.11 4.04
C ARG A 26 12.26 12.38 3.44
N ASN A 27 11.19 11.81 3.99
CA ASN A 27 9.81 12.00 3.51
C ASN A 27 9.40 13.49 3.55
N ILE A 28 9.82 14.20 4.61
CA ILE A 28 9.57 15.64 4.76
C ILE A 28 10.39 16.45 3.73
N ASN A 29 11.62 16.01 3.44
CA ASN A 29 12.56 16.71 2.58
C ASN A 29 12.42 16.40 1.08
N VAL A 30 11.54 15.47 0.68
CA VAL A 30 11.21 15.27 -0.75
C VAL A 30 10.62 16.59 -1.28
N LYS A 31 11.28 17.17 -2.29
CA LYS A 31 10.86 18.45 -2.88
C LYS A 31 9.75 18.30 -3.92
N ASN A 32 9.48 17.08 -4.37
CA ASN A 32 8.36 16.80 -5.26
C ASN A 32 7.05 16.95 -4.48
N ASP A 33 6.08 17.62 -5.11
CA ASP A 33 4.73 17.71 -4.58
C ASP A 33 3.93 16.43 -4.85
N GLU A 34 4.34 15.64 -5.85
CA GLU A 34 3.76 14.34 -6.11
C GLU A 34 4.00 13.35 -4.97
N TYR A 35 2.97 12.57 -4.65
CA TYR A 35 3.00 11.65 -3.53
C TYR A 35 2.34 10.30 -3.84
N ALA A 36 2.70 9.31 -3.01
CA ALA A 36 2.09 8.00 -2.94
C ALA A 36 1.14 7.94 -1.74
N ALA A 37 -0.12 7.57 -1.97
CA ALA A 37 -1.07 7.32 -0.91
C ALA A 37 -1.00 5.85 -0.47
N VAL A 38 -0.89 5.59 0.82
CA VAL A 38 -1.08 4.26 1.40
C VAL A 38 -2.38 4.26 2.16
N LEU A 39 -3.37 3.51 1.66
CA LEU A 39 -4.70 3.41 2.23
C LEU A 39 -4.83 2.06 2.92
N LEU A 40 -4.98 2.11 4.25
CA LEU A 40 -5.10 0.93 5.10
C LEU A 40 -6.52 0.85 5.65
N SER A 41 -7.24 -0.18 5.26
CA SER A 41 -8.58 -0.50 5.78
C SER A 41 -8.48 -1.02 7.23
N ASP A 42 -9.49 -0.74 8.07
CA ASP A 42 -9.56 -1.33 9.42
C ASP A 42 -9.52 -2.86 9.36
N HIS A 43 -10.19 -3.45 8.35
CA HIS A 43 -10.23 -4.89 8.11
C HIS A 43 -8.84 -5.51 7.87
N ALA A 44 -7.81 -4.71 7.60
CA ALA A 44 -6.45 -5.19 7.46
C ALA A 44 -5.80 -5.55 8.81
N PHE A 45 -6.19 -4.91 9.91
CA PHE A 45 -5.49 -5.00 11.21
C PHE A 45 -6.39 -4.98 12.46
N TRP A 46 -7.69 -4.85 12.28
CA TRP A 46 -8.71 -4.73 13.33
C TRP A 46 -9.97 -5.53 12.92
N GLU A 47 -10.72 -6.06 13.89
CA GLU A 47 -11.91 -6.94 13.73
C GLU A 47 -11.67 -8.45 13.52
N TYR A 48 -12.72 -9.28 13.61
CA TYR A 48 -12.64 -10.76 13.70
C TYR A 48 -11.94 -11.46 12.52
N ASP A 49 -11.75 -10.75 11.40
CA ASP A 49 -11.14 -11.24 10.17
C ASP A 49 -9.89 -10.42 9.77
N TYR A 50 -9.17 -9.84 10.76
CA TYR A 50 -7.94 -9.11 10.45
C TYR A 50 -6.90 -10.05 9.82
N TRP A 51 -6.40 -9.69 8.65
CA TRP A 51 -5.40 -10.49 7.96
C TRP A 51 -4.01 -10.32 8.58
N ALA A 52 -3.59 -9.11 8.97
CA ALA A 52 -2.25 -8.86 9.48
C ALA A 52 -2.24 -8.14 10.84
N SER A 53 -1.31 -8.53 11.71
CA SER A 53 -1.13 -7.83 12.99
C SER A 53 -0.75 -6.36 12.77
N PRO A 54 -1.19 -5.41 13.61
CA PRO A 54 -0.71 -4.03 13.61
C PRO A 54 0.84 -3.92 13.56
N CYS A 55 1.55 -4.86 14.18
CA CYS A 55 3.01 -4.92 14.16
C CYS A 55 3.59 -5.15 12.75
N ALA A 56 2.88 -5.86 11.87
CA ALA A 56 3.30 -6.06 10.48
C ALA A 56 3.29 -4.73 9.71
N PHE A 57 2.30 -3.87 9.95
CA PHE A 57 2.21 -2.54 9.32
C PHE A 57 3.20 -1.54 9.88
N LEU A 58 3.47 -1.59 11.19
CA LEU A 58 4.59 -0.85 11.76
C LEU A 58 5.90 -1.26 11.08
N GLY A 59 6.14 -2.57 10.96
CA GLY A 59 7.26 -3.18 10.24
C GLY A 59 7.41 -2.69 8.80
N ALA A 60 6.29 -2.63 8.06
CA ALA A 60 6.23 -2.24 6.65
C ALA A 60 6.30 -0.72 6.42
N SER A 61 5.98 0.09 7.43
CA SER A 61 5.85 1.54 7.26
C SER A 61 7.15 2.23 6.82
N ILE A 62 8.27 1.84 7.42
CA ILE A 62 9.60 2.34 7.09
C ILE A 62 10.01 1.93 5.67
N PRO A 63 10.06 0.63 5.31
CA PRO A 63 10.55 0.24 4.00
C PRO A 63 9.66 0.71 2.85
N TRP A 64 8.33 0.76 3.01
CA TRP A 64 7.44 1.35 2.00
C TRP A 64 7.68 2.85 1.82
N THR A 65 7.85 3.58 2.92
CA THR A 65 8.17 5.01 2.85
C THR A 65 9.51 5.24 2.19
N HIS A 66 10.52 4.43 2.52
CA HIS A 66 11.83 4.48 1.89
C HIS A 66 11.75 4.17 0.38
N TYR A 67 10.97 3.17 -0.01
CA TYR A 67 10.76 2.77 -1.40
C TYR A 67 10.28 3.95 -2.26
N PHE A 68 9.26 4.69 -1.83
CA PHE A 68 8.76 5.85 -2.57
C PHE A 68 9.67 7.08 -2.46
N ASN A 69 10.28 7.32 -1.30
CA ASN A 69 11.25 8.39 -1.11
C ASN A 69 12.49 8.24 -2.01
N SER A 70 12.91 7.00 -2.29
CA SER A 70 13.99 6.71 -3.24
C SER A 70 13.62 7.07 -4.69
N ARG A 71 12.31 7.21 -4.97
CA ARG A 71 11.73 7.64 -6.25
C ARG A 71 11.25 9.09 -6.22
N ASN A 72 11.70 9.87 -5.23
CA ASN A 72 11.36 11.28 -5.08
C ASN A 72 9.84 11.53 -4.97
N MET A 73 9.12 10.66 -4.24
CA MET A 73 7.71 10.84 -3.90
C MET A 73 7.54 10.82 -2.38
N LYS A 74 6.71 11.73 -1.86
CA LYS A 74 6.28 11.67 -0.47
C LYS A 74 5.32 10.50 -0.27
N VAL A 75 5.22 9.99 0.95
CA VAL A 75 4.21 9.00 1.33
C VAL A 75 3.23 9.60 2.32
N LYS A 76 1.94 9.47 1.99
CA LYS A 76 0.82 9.87 2.84
C LYS A 76 0.08 8.61 3.29
N TRP A 77 0.16 8.33 4.59
CA TRP A 77 -0.52 7.21 5.21
C TRP A 77 -1.94 7.62 5.63
N ILE A 78 -2.93 6.86 5.21
CA ILE A 78 -4.33 7.02 5.57
C ILE A 78 -4.76 5.73 6.28
N PHE A 79 -4.77 5.79 7.61
CA PHE A 79 -5.23 4.70 8.47
C PHE A 79 -6.75 4.74 8.59
N ARG A 80 -7.37 3.57 8.72
CA ARG A 80 -8.84 3.44 8.79
C ARG A 80 -9.51 4.06 7.56
N ALA A 81 -8.91 3.84 6.40
CA ALA A 81 -9.29 4.51 5.16
C ALA A 81 -10.72 4.14 4.75
N LYS A 82 -11.51 5.17 4.46
CA LYS A 82 -12.91 5.05 4.01
C LYS A 82 -13.05 5.25 2.51
N GLY A 83 -14.20 4.91 1.95
CA GLY A 83 -14.49 5.13 0.52
C GLY A 83 -14.27 6.57 0.07
N ARG A 84 -14.67 7.55 0.92
CA ARG A 84 -14.42 8.98 0.66
C ARG A 84 -12.94 9.35 0.62
N ASP A 85 -12.08 8.65 1.35
CA ASP A 85 -10.65 8.94 1.38
C ASP A 85 -9.99 8.39 0.12
N PHE A 86 -10.44 7.22 -0.36
CA PHE A 86 -10.08 6.69 -1.66
C PHE A 86 -10.49 7.63 -2.80
N GLN A 87 -11.73 8.12 -2.82
CA GLN A 87 -12.17 9.11 -3.80
C GLN A 87 -11.29 10.38 -3.79
N LYS A 88 -10.98 10.91 -2.61
CA LYS A 88 -10.11 12.09 -2.48
C LYS A 88 -8.73 11.87 -3.09
N VAL A 89 -8.08 10.73 -2.83
CA VAL A 89 -6.75 10.45 -3.42
C VAL A 89 -6.82 10.20 -4.91
N LEU A 90 -7.91 9.61 -5.42
CA LEU A 90 -8.12 9.47 -6.85
C LEU A 90 -8.24 10.84 -7.53
N GLN A 91 -8.96 11.78 -6.92
CA GLN A 91 -9.19 13.11 -7.48
C GLN A 91 -8.03 14.09 -7.25
N ASP A 92 -7.16 13.82 -6.29
CA ASP A 92 -5.98 14.65 -6.00
C ASP A 92 -4.95 14.54 -7.13
N LYS A 93 -4.67 15.67 -7.81
CA LYS A 93 -3.72 15.75 -8.91
C LYS A 93 -2.28 15.44 -8.50
N ASP A 94 -1.93 15.62 -7.23
CA ASP A 94 -0.58 15.41 -6.71
C ASP A 94 -0.42 13.95 -6.25
N CYS A 95 -1.51 13.21 -6.03
CA CYS A 95 -1.45 11.77 -5.80
C CYS A 95 -1.16 11.02 -7.10
N GLN A 96 0.02 10.40 -7.22
CA GLN A 96 0.45 9.70 -8.44
C GLN A 96 0.62 8.18 -8.26
N SER A 97 0.80 7.70 -7.03
CA SER A 97 0.89 6.27 -6.72
C SER A 97 -0.10 5.91 -5.62
N LEU A 98 -0.62 4.70 -5.64
CA LEU A 98 -1.56 4.20 -4.64
C LEU A 98 -1.13 2.82 -4.15
N VAL A 99 -1.21 2.64 -2.84
CA VAL A 99 -1.07 1.34 -2.17
C VAL A 99 -2.38 1.08 -1.43
N LEU A 100 -3.09 0.03 -1.82
CA LEU A 100 -4.32 -0.40 -1.16
C LEU A 100 -4.02 -1.63 -0.31
N VAL A 101 -4.49 -1.61 0.94
CA VAL A 101 -4.15 -2.63 1.92
C VAL A 101 -5.40 -3.03 2.70
N GLY A 102 -5.66 -4.33 2.75
CA GLY A 102 -6.82 -4.92 3.43
C GLY A 102 -7.46 -6.03 2.62
N HIS A 103 -8.74 -6.29 2.88
CA HIS A 103 -9.52 -7.25 2.11
C HIS A 103 -9.90 -6.72 0.73
N GLY A 104 -10.23 -7.64 -0.16
CA GLY A 104 -10.64 -7.35 -1.52
C GLY A 104 -10.16 -8.44 -2.47
N ASP A 105 -10.38 -8.18 -3.74
CA ASP A 105 -9.86 -8.97 -4.86
C ASP A 105 -8.94 -8.08 -5.71
N SER A 106 -8.73 -8.42 -6.97
CA SER A 106 -8.03 -7.65 -8.00
C SER A 106 -8.92 -6.57 -8.63
N ASP A 107 -10.24 -6.71 -8.56
CA ASP A 107 -11.25 -5.78 -9.09
C ASP A 107 -12.01 -5.02 -7.99
N CYS A 108 -11.78 -5.30 -6.71
CA CYS A 108 -12.36 -4.55 -5.60
C CYS A 108 -11.39 -4.38 -4.41
N TRP A 109 -11.68 -3.43 -3.54
CA TRP A 109 -11.02 -3.25 -2.24
C TRP A 109 -12.05 -2.93 -1.17
N GLN A 110 -11.99 -3.64 -0.05
CA GLN A 110 -12.83 -3.40 1.11
C GLN A 110 -12.22 -2.26 1.94
N ALA A 111 -12.71 -1.04 1.71
CA ALA A 111 -12.45 0.07 2.62
C ALA A 111 -13.13 -0.18 3.97
N THR A 112 -12.84 0.69 4.95
CA THR A 112 -13.35 0.54 6.32
C THR A 112 -14.87 0.52 6.39
N ASP A 113 -15.53 1.33 5.55
CA ASP A 113 -16.99 1.54 5.57
C ASP A 113 -17.73 0.98 4.36
N VAL A 114 -17.03 0.61 3.28
CA VAL A 114 -17.66 0.18 2.03
C VAL A 114 -16.69 -0.66 1.19
N GLU A 115 -17.23 -1.60 0.41
CA GLU A 115 -16.47 -2.24 -0.67
C GLU A 115 -16.45 -1.30 -1.88
N ILE A 116 -15.29 -1.13 -2.51
CA ILE A 116 -15.14 -0.32 -3.71
C ILE A 116 -14.74 -1.23 -4.86
N SER A 117 -15.64 -1.39 -5.81
CA SER A 117 -15.43 -2.13 -7.05
C SER A 117 -14.73 -1.29 -8.11
N VAL A 118 -14.24 -1.96 -9.16
CA VAL A 118 -13.71 -1.31 -10.35
C VAL A 118 -14.72 -0.40 -11.06
N ILE A 119 -16.02 -0.70 -10.94
CA ILE A 119 -17.09 0.15 -11.50
C ILE A 119 -17.13 1.48 -10.74
N GLU A 120 -17.15 1.44 -9.41
CA GLU A 120 -17.18 2.63 -8.56
C GLU A 120 -15.88 3.44 -8.68
N ALA A 121 -14.72 2.77 -8.69
CA ALA A 121 -13.44 3.43 -8.91
C ALA A 121 -13.37 4.11 -10.28
N THR A 122 -13.96 3.50 -11.32
CA THR A 122 -14.05 4.10 -12.66
C THR A 122 -14.93 5.34 -12.66
N ALA A 123 -16.10 5.28 -12.01
CA ALA A 123 -17.00 6.43 -11.86
C ALA A 123 -16.32 7.59 -11.10
N MET A 124 -15.55 7.29 -10.05
CA MET A 124 -14.81 8.31 -9.29
C MET A 124 -13.70 8.99 -10.11
N MET A 125 -13.22 8.35 -11.18
CA MET A 125 -12.19 8.85 -12.09
C MET A 125 -12.75 9.62 -13.30
N GLU A 126 -14.08 9.78 -13.41
CA GLU A 126 -14.68 10.54 -14.52
C GLU A 126 -14.18 12.00 -14.53
N GLY A 127 -13.60 12.43 -15.64
CA GLY A 127 -12.97 13.76 -15.77
C GLY A 127 -11.63 13.91 -15.05
N VAL A 128 -11.11 12.88 -14.38
CA VAL A 128 -9.84 12.90 -13.65
C VAL A 128 -8.72 12.31 -14.51
N PRO A 129 -7.57 13.00 -14.66
CA PRO A 129 -6.42 12.43 -15.35
C PRO A 129 -5.92 11.15 -14.67
N LYS A 130 -5.62 10.14 -15.49
CA LYS A 130 -5.03 8.89 -15.03
C LYS A 130 -3.68 9.11 -14.33
N LYS A 131 -3.37 8.26 -13.35
CA LYS A 131 -2.17 8.38 -12.51
C LYS A 131 -0.93 7.80 -13.20
N ARG A 132 0.24 8.42 -12.98
CA ARG A 132 1.50 8.07 -13.68
C ARG A 132 2.45 7.16 -12.88
N GLY A 133 2.24 7.08 -11.57
CA GLY A 133 3.05 6.31 -10.65
C GLY A 133 2.70 4.83 -10.67
N GLU A 134 2.60 4.21 -9.50
CA GLU A 134 2.37 2.78 -9.36
C GLU A 134 1.09 2.49 -8.58
N TRP A 135 0.42 1.41 -8.96
CA TRP A 135 -0.70 0.84 -8.24
C TRP A 135 -0.28 -0.48 -7.62
N LEU A 136 -0.30 -0.54 -6.29
CA LEU A 136 0.09 -1.70 -5.51
C LEU A 136 -1.12 -2.12 -4.67
N GLN A 137 -1.79 -3.19 -5.07
CA GLN A 137 -2.98 -3.68 -4.40
C GLN A 137 -2.63 -4.91 -3.59
N LEU A 138 -2.39 -4.68 -2.30
CA LEU A 138 -2.05 -5.68 -1.29
C LEU A 138 -3.33 -6.24 -0.67
N THR A 139 -4.21 -6.73 -1.55
CA THR A 139 -5.42 -7.46 -1.22
C THR A 139 -5.24 -8.93 -1.58
N CYS A 140 -6.12 -9.80 -1.09
CA CYS A 140 -6.23 -11.14 -1.67
C CYS A 140 -6.57 -11.01 -3.16
N GLY A 141 -6.11 -11.95 -3.97
CA GLY A 141 -6.54 -12.05 -5.36
C GLY A 141 -7.29 -13.34 -5.63
N SER A 142 -8.33 -13.27 -6.45
CA SER A 142 -8.87 -14.38 -7.19
C SER A 142 -8.57 -14.22 -8.68
N GLN A 143 -8.66 -15.33 -9.42
CA GLN A 143 -8.40 -15.32 -10.86
C GLN A 143 -9.58 -14.77 -11.68
N ASN A 144 -10.70 -14.41 -11.04
CA ASN A 144 -11.93 -14.06 -11.73
C ASN A 144 -11.99 -12.57 -12.06
N THR A 145 -11.23 -12.14 -13.07
CA THR A 145 -11.11 -10.72 -13.47
C THR A 145 -12.14 -10.33 -14.53
N PHE A 146 -13.42 -10.66 -14.35
CA PHE A 146 -14.46 -10.39 -15.36
C PHE A 146 -14.49 -8.90 -15.77
N PHE A 147 -14.22 -7.99 -14.83
CA PHE A 147 -14.18 -6.55 -15.07
C PHE A 147 -12.76 -5.96 -15.22
N GLY A 148 -11.72 -6.80 -15.18
CA GLY A 148 -10.31 -6.42 -15.16
C GLY A 148 -9.84 -5.90 -13.80
N LYS A 149 -8.54 -5.57 -13.68
CA LYS A 149 -7.98 -5.06 -12.42
C LYS A 149 -8.46 -3.63 -12.16
N MET A 150 -8.79 -3.32 -10.91
CA MET A 150 -9.24 -1.97 -10.54
C MET A 150 -8.20 -0.89 -10.93
N GLY A 151 -6.92 -1.16 -10.72
CA GLY A 151 -5.83 -0.26 -11.09
C GLY A 151 -5.73 0.04 -12.59
N ASP A 152 -6.18 -0.82 -13.49
CA ASP A 152 -6.10 -0.59 -14.94
C ASP A 152 -6.96 0.60 -15.41
N ARG A 153 -7.99 0.93 -14.61
CA ARG A 153 -8.88 2.06 -14.85
C ARG A 153 -8.30 3.36 -14.31
N VAL A 154 -7.52 3.29 -13.23
CA VAL A 154 -6.92 4.44 -12.56
C VAL A 154 -5.57 4.85 -13.16
N MET A 155 -4.75 3.87 -13.54
CA MET A 155 -3.38 4.10 -13.99
C MET A 155 -3.30 4.39 -15.49
N GLN A 156 -2.34 5.24 -15.86
CA GLN A 156 -2.00 5.53 -17.27
C GLN A 156 -1.32 4.33 -17.91
N ASP A 157 -0.39 3.69 -17.18
CA ASP A 157 0.33 2.51 -17.63
C ASP A 157 -0.11 1.28 -16.85
N ARG A 158 -0.78 0.34 -17.54
CA ARG A 158 -1.25 -0.92 -16.94
C ARG A 158 -0.12 -1.83 -16.49
N LYS A 159 1.10 -1.66 -17.02
CA LYS A 159 2.30 -2.41 -16.56
C LYS A 159 2.76 -2.00 -15.16
N LYS A 160 2.21 -0.92 -14.61
CA LYS A 160 2.43 -0.45 -13.24
C LYS A 160 1.29 -0.79 -12.29
N VAL A 161 0.40 -1.71 -12.70
CA VAL A 161 -0.70 -2.23 -11.89
C VAL A 161 -0.32 -3.60 -11.37
N TYR A 162 -0.06 -3.67 -10.08
CA TYR A 162 0.42 -4.87 -9.41
C TYR A 162 -0.60 -5.36 -8.39
N THR A 163 -1.06 -6.59 -8.57
CA THR A 163 -2.02 -7.28 -7.71
C THR A 163 -1.50 -8.68 -7.40
N TYR A 164 -1.87 -9.26 -6.26
CA TYR A 164 -1.66 -10.69 -6.05
C TYR A 164 -2.69 -11.49 -6.86
N PRO A 165 -2.31 -12.65 -7.45
CA PRO A 165 -3.24 -13.50 -8.21
C PRO A 165 -3.92 -14.58 -7.35
N LYS A 166 -3.53 -14.67 -6.07
CA LYS A 166 -3.96 -15.69 -5.11
C LYS A 166 -4.11 -15.05 -3.73
N PRO A 167 -4.81 -15.70 -2.79
CA PRO A 167 -4.77 -15.32 -1.39
C PRO A 167 -3.34 -15.24 -0.89
N VAL A 168 -3.05 -14.19 -0.14
CA VAL A 168 -1.72 -13.90 0.40
C VAL A 168 -1.80 -13.87 1.91
N ASN A 169 -0.73 -14.31 2.56
CA ASN A 169 -0.63 -14.29 4.01
C ASN A 169 0.26 -13.13 4.48
N THR A 170 0.27 -12.89 5.80
CA THR A 170 0.99 -11.77 6.42
C THR A 170 2.50 -11.81 6.17
N TYR A 171 3.09 -12.99 6.04
CA TYR A 171 4.52 -13.14 5.73
C TYR A 171 4.86 -12.60 4.35
N ILE A 172 4.02 -12.89 3.35
CA ILE A 172 4.21 -12.38 1.98
C ILE A 172 4.16 -10.85 1.97
N LEU A 173 3.19 -10.26 2.68
CA LEU A 173 3.04 -8.81 2.76
C LEU A 173 4.25 -8.13 3.42
N VAL A 174 4.74 -8.68 4.55
CA VAL A 174 5.94 -8.18 5.23
C VAL A 174 7.19 -8.37 4.37
N PHE A 175 7.32 -9.52 3.69
CA PHE A 175 8.44 -9.78 2.79
C PHE A 175 8.45 -8.82 1.60
N ASP A 176 7.29 -8.58 0.97
CA ASP A 176 7.19 -7.60 -0.11
C ASP A 176 7.51 -6.19 0.39
N ALA A 177 7.11 -5.86 1.62
CA ALA A 177 7.50 -4.59 2.22
C ALA A 177 9.02 -4.43 2.29
N LEU A 178 9.70 -5.43 2.83
CA LEU A 178 11.15 -5.40 2.99
C LEU A 178 11.92 -5.47 1.66
N SER A 179 11.32 -6.07 0.62
CA SER A 179 11.93 -6.24 -0.70
C SER A 179 11.52 -5.17 -1.71
N GLY A 180 10.82 -4.10 -1.29
CA GLY A 180 10.40 -3.02 -2.19
C GLY A 180 9.43 -3.52 -3.27
N PHE A 181 8.50 -4.39 -2.88
CA PHE A 181 7.46 -4.99 -3.73
C PHE A 181 8.00 -5.91 -4.83
N THR A 182 9.22 -6.44 -4.69
CA THR A 182 9.84 -7.26 -5.74
C THR A 182 9.04 -8.52 -6.03
N TYR A 183 8.50 -9.18 -5.00
CA TYR A 183 7.70 -10.39 -5.19
C TYR A 183 6.39 -10.06 -5.90
N LEU A 184 5.61 -9.11 -5.38
CA LEU A 184 4.38 -8.64 -6.02
C LEU A 184 4.59 -8.27 -7.50
N LYS A 185 5.66 -7.53 -7.80
CA LYS A 185 5.98 -7.12 -9.17
C LYS A 185 6.30 -8.31 -10.07
N SER A 186 7.05 -9.29 -9.57
CA SER A 186 7.41 -10.49 -10.34
C SER A 186 6.21 -11.32 -10.80
N LEU A 187 5.07 -11.21 -10.10
CA LEU A 187 3.83 -11.90 -10.45
C LEU A 187 3.05 -11.25 -11.59
N ASN A 188 3.47 -10.06 -12.04
CA ASN A 188 2.77 -9.22 -13.00
C ASN A 188 3.64 -8.87 -14.22
N LEU A 189 4.80 -9.55 -14.38
CA LEU A 189 5.72 -9.41 -15.51
C LEU A 189 5.30 -10.28 -16.70
#